data_AF-A0A829ZB11-F1
#
_entry.id   AF-A0A829ZB11-F1
#
_cell.length_a   1.000
_cell.length_b   1.000
_cell.length_c   1.000
_cell.angle_alpha   90.00
_cell.angle_beta   90.00
_cell.angle_gamma   90.00
#
_symmetry.space_group_name_H-M   'P 1'
#
loop_
_entity.id
_entity.type
_entity.pdbx_description
1 polymer ?
#
loop_
_entity_poly.entity_id
_entity_poly.type
_entity_poly.pdbx_seq_one_letter_code
_entity_poly.pdbx_strand_id
1 'polypeptide(L)'
;MNWKKRFIVILVVSFLIIKTAIYIVPITAYTYENEGINEVKTSEIEINEINFPDKIFRDYVERYDENDNGNLSEAEIANIIVIDIDNNNISNLKGIEYFSFLKELNCRYNNLTSIDISKNTRLTHLICDGNDLSKLDISKNTKLTTLVCGNNNLTNIDVSKNLELEVLLIEGNKLEFLDVTNNLKLVALYCTENKLANINVSKNPKLLHLGFSYNRVTNIDVTNNPLIEVFNCDNNNLNSVDITNNPLIEEFRCGNNNLDYINVSKNIKLKTIECNNNNISTLDITNNIELTTLNCSSNKLCNIDVTKNTELVSFLCSNNFINYLNLSNNLRLSNLNVDGCPLLWINVGNNTSLESKIDIQTEKTIDITKNKFDLTKAIKGIDISKVIIISNGILKENTVTVNDVTKPVVYLYSDKNVNVTVTLNLNLINSISNDNEISKAVKTSDQKSIKLWSAMCIGMGLLILIVKKKHKIGI
;
A
#
# COMPACT_ATOMS: atom_id res chain seq x y z
N MET A 1 -20.47 9.34 -4.30
CA MET A 1 -20.07 10.29 -3.23
C MET A 1 -18.92 9.78 -2.33
N ASN A 2 -18.11 8.80 -2.75
CA ASN A 2 -17.10 8.15 -1.88
C ASN A 2 -15.66 8.12 -2.43
N TRP A 3 -15.37 8.83 -3.54
CA TRP A 3 -14.01 8.93 -4.10
C TRP A 3 -13.18 10.03 -3.41
N LYS A 4 -13.82 11.12 -2.97
CA LYS A 4 -13.15 12.22 -2.24
C LYS A 4 -12.57 11.79 -0.88
N LYS A 5 -13.11 10.74 -0.23
CA LYS A 5 -12.57 10.22 1.04
C LYS A 5 -11.36 9.30 0.88
N ARG A 6 -11.21 8.62 -0.26
CA ARG A 6 -10.00 7.83 -0.58
C ARG A 6 -8.82 8.71 -1.00
N PHE A 7 -9.12 9.84 -1.66
CA PHE A 7 -8.13 10.88 -1.98
C PHE A 7 -7.53 11.54 -0.74
N ILE A 8 -8.31 11.67 0.35
CA ILE A 8 -7.84 12.26 1.61
C ILE A 8 -6.81 11.36 2.32
N VAL A 9 -6.88 10.03 2.18
CA VAL A 9 -5.92 9.11 2.83
C VAL A 9 -4.55 9.14 2.13
N ILE A 10 -4.52 9.25 0.80
CA ILE A 10 -3.28 9.45 0.03
C ILE A 10 -2.67 10.82 0.33
N LEU A 11 -3.51 11.87 0.45
CA LEU A 11 -3.09 13.21 0.87
C LEU A 11 -2.57 13.26 2.31
N VAL A 12 -3.09 12.45 3.24
CA VAL A 12 -2.62 12.41 4.64
C VAL A 12 -1.26 11.71 4.74
N VAL A 13 -1.00 10.68 3.92
CA VAL A 13 0.33 10.04 3.85
C VAL A 13 1.35 11.00 3.22
N SER A 14 1.00 11.70 2.13
CA SER A 14 1.89 12.74 1.56
C SER A 14 2.05 13.96 2.49
N PHE A 15 1.03 14.37 3.26
CA PHE A 15 1.17 15.42 4.29
C PHE A 15 2.02 14.98 5.48
N LEU A 16 1.97 13.71 5.90
CA LEU A 16 2.83 13.19 6.96
C LEU A 16 4.28 13.05 6.50
N ILE A 17 4.52 12.69 5.24
CA ILE A 17 5.87 12.63 4.66
C ILE A 17 6.43 14.04 4.43
N ILE A 18 5.61 15.01 4.06
CA ILE A 18 6.01 16.43 4.03
C ILE A 18 6.31 16.90 5.46
N LYS A 19 5.51 16.52 6.47
CA LYS A 19 5.81 16.85 7.87
C LYS A 19 7.04 16.12 8.44
N THR A 20 7.39 14.91 8.01
CA THR A 20 8.60 14.23 8.50
C THR A 20 9.84 14.56 7.69
N ALA A 21 9.74 14.78 6.38
CA ALA A 21 10.84 15.25 5.54
C ALA A 21 11.27 16.69 5.88
N ILE A 22 10.32 17.57 6.25
CA ILE A 22 10.62 18.92 6.76
C ILE A 22 11.32 18.87 8.13
N TYR A 23 11.07 17.84 8.96
CA TYR A 23 11.66 17.74 10.31
C TYR A 23 13.05 17.08 10.37
N ILE A 24 13.57 16.53 9.26
CA ILE A 24 14.91 15.91 9.23
C ILE A 24 16.02 16.91 8.82
N VAL A 25 15.67 18.09 8.32
CA VAL A 25 16.65 19.15 8.04
C VAL A 25 16.67 20.13 9.22
N PRO A 26 17.75 20.21 10.02
CA PRO A 26 17.87 21.26 11.02
C PRO A 26 17.80 22.61 10.30
N ILE A 27 16.87 23.48 10.72
CA ILE A 27 16.89 24.90 10.39
C ILE A 27 18.15 25.47 11.05
N THR A 28 19.29 25.39 10.38
CA THR A 28 20.46 26.18 10.75
C THR A 28 20.15 27.62 10.39
N ALA A 29 20.12 28.51 11.39
CA ALA A 29 20.16 29.93 11.16
C ALA A 29 21.39 30.24 10.29
N TYR A 30 21.17 30.64 9.03
CA TYR A 30 22.24 31.11 8.17
C TYR A 30 22.74 32.45 8.74
N THR A 31 23.98 32.48 9.21
CA THR A 31 24.71 33.72 9.44
C THR A 31 25.44 34.05 8.14
N TYR A 32 25.24 35.27 7.65
CA TYR A 32 25.77 35.75 6.37
C TYR A 32 27.27 36.01 6.48
N GLU A 33 28.08 35.34 5.64
CA GLU A 33 29.38 35.86 5.23
C GLU A 33 29.17 36.74 4.00
N ASN A 34 29.38 38.05 4.17
CA ASN A 34 29.38 39.02 3.10
C ASN A 34 30.58 38.78 2.18
N GLU A 35 30.37 38.17 1.02
CA GLU A 35 31.30 38.33 -0.10
C GLU A 35 31.12 39.74 -0.68
N GLY A 36 32.19 40.52 -0.66
CA GLY A 36 32.19 41.95 -0.97
C GLY A 36 31.64 42.26 -2.36
N ILE A 37 30.68 43.19 -2.40
CA ILE A 37 30.11 43.76 -3.62
C ILE A 37 31.08 44.83 -4.14
N ASN A 38 31.69 44.60 -5.30
CA ASN A 38 32.32 45.66 -6.09
C ASN A 38 31.24 46.31 -6.96
N GLU A 39 31.16 47.64 -6.97
CA GLU A 39 30.24 48.42 -7.80
C GLU A 39 30.32 48.03 -9.29
N VAL A 40 29.22 47.50 -9.83
CA VAL A 40 29.03 47.21 -11.26
C VAL A 40 27.74 47.89 -11.72
N LYS A 41 27.76 48.38 -12.96
CA LYS A 41 26.68 49.14 -13.62
C LYS A 41 25.29 48.55 -13.39
N THR A 42 24.42 49.40 -12.84
CA THR A 42 22.99 49.23 -12.58
C THR A 42 22.21 48.93 -13.86
N SER A 43 21.81 47.67 -14.06
CA SER A 43 20.66 47.34 -14.92
C SER A 43 19.49 47.01 -14.02
N GLU A 44 18.69 48.03 -13.68
CA GLU A 44 17.41 47.84 -12.99
C GLU A 44 16.42 47.14 -13.92
N ILE A 45 15.54 46.32 -13.34
CA ILE A 45 14.50 45.59 -14.08
C ILE A 45 13.15 46.25 -13.83
N GLU A 46 12.60 46.90 -14.84
CA GLU A 46 11.30 47.55 -14.76
C GLU A 46 10.17 46.53 -14.47
N ILE A 47 9.31 46.84 -13.51
CA ILE A 47 8.17 46.02 -13.12
C ILE A 47 6.97 46.38 -13.99
N ASN A 48 6.85 45.72 -15.14
CA ASN A 48 5.79 46.01 -16.11
C ASN A 48 5.29 44.74 -16.82
N GLU A 49 4.29 44.88 -17.69
CA GLU A 49 3.68 43.78 -18.44
C GLU A 49 4.63 43.09 -19.44
N ILE A 50 5.78 43.71 -19.76
CA ILE A 50 6.76 43.14 -20.67
C ILE A 50 7.65 42.14 -19.93
N ASN A 51 8.14 42.54 -18.76
CA ASN A 51 9.02 41.75 -17.91
C ASN A 51 8.25 40.74 -17.03
N PHE A 52 7.08 41.13 -16.52
CA PHE A 52 6.19 40.32 -15.68
C PHE A 52 4.76 40.38 -16.25
N PRO A 53 4.42 39.61 -17.30
CA PRO A 53 3.15 39.75 -18.00
C PRO A 53 1.93 39.37 -17.18
N ASP A 54 2.03 38.33 -16.35
CA ASP A 54 0.94 37.91 -15.48
C ASP A 54 0.75 38.96 -14.38
N LYS A 55 -0.46 39.54 -14.31
CA LYS A 55 -0.74 40.61 -13.36
C LYS A 55 -0.55 40.15 -11.91
N ILE A 56 -0.96 38.92 -11.58
CA ILE A 56 -0.90 38.43 -10.20
C ILE A 56 0.56 38.21 -9.79
N PHE A 57 1.37 37.67 -10.70
CA PHE A 57 2.81 37.57 -10.47
C PHE A 57 3.49 38.95 -10.41
N ARG A 58 3.07 39.90 -11.25
CA ARG A 58 3.59 41.27 -11.22
C ARG A 58 3.27 41.97 -9.90
N ASP A 59 2.02 41.95 -9.46
CA ASP A 59 1.59 42.51 -8.17
C ASP A 59 2.36 41.84 -6.99
N TYR A 60 2.71 40.56 -7.12
CA TYR A 60 3.51 39.86 -6.12
C TYR A 60 4.94 40.42 -6.03
N VAL A 61 5.59 40.68 -7.17
CA VAL A 61 6.97 41.16 -7.23
C VAL A 61 7.10 42.64 -6.87
N GLU A 62 6.05 43.45 -7.07
CA GLU A 62 6.00 44.86 -6.63
C GLU A 62 6.30 45.03 -5.14
N ARG A 63 6.02 44.01 -4.31
CA ARG A 63 6.29 44.04 -2.86
C ARG A 63 7.79 44.04 -2.52
N TYR A 64 8.66 43.82 -3.50
CA TYR A 64 10.12 43.83 -3.34
C TYR A 64 10.78 45.09 -3.94
N ASP A 65 10.00 46.01 -4.52
CA ASP A 65 10.47 47.35 -4.86
C ASP A 65 10.43 48.21 -3.58
N GLU A 66 11.54 48.22 -2.83
CA GLU A 66 11.60 48.85 -1.51
C GLU A 66 11.55 50.38 -1.57
N ASN A 67 11.90 50.95 -2.73
CA ASN A 67 11.96 52.39 -2.94
C ASN A 67 10.79 52.93 -3.80
N ASP A 68 9.84 52.06 -4.18
CA ASP A 68 8.65 52.35 -4.98
C ASP A 68 8.97 53.10 -6.29
N ASN A 69 10.12 52.83 -6.93
CA ASN A 69 10.52 53.52 -8.17
C ASN A 69 10.03 52.83 -9.45
N GLY A 70 9.34 51.69 -9.33
CA GLY A 70 8.83 50.87 -10.42
C GLY A 70 9.85 49.90 -11.01
N ASN A 71 11.03 49.72 -10.40
CA ASN A 71 12.09 48.86 -10.89
C ASN A 71 12.71 48.05 -9.74
N LEU A 72 13.13 46.83 -10.06
CA LEU A 72 13.92 46.00 -9.16
C LEU A 72 15.42 46.23 -9.41
N SER A 73 16.10 46.72 -8.39
CA SER A 73 17.55 46.82 -8.32
C SER A 73 18.20 45.45 -8.09
N GLU A 74 19.51 45.34 -8.33
CA GLU A 74 20.26 44.12 -8.06
C GLU A 74 20.22 43.74 -6.57
N ALA A 75 20.23 44.74 -5.67
CA ALA A 75 20.15 44.52 -4.23
C ALA A 75 18.80 43.92 -3.81
N GLU A 76 17.69 44.44 -4.36
CA GLU A 76 16.34 43.90 -4.12
C GLU A 76 16.23 42.47 -4.66
N ILE A 77 16.70 42.23 -5.89
CA ILE A 77 16.73 40.89 -6.50
C ILE A 77 17.56 39.90 -5.65
N ALA A 78 18.72 40.33 -5.14
CA ALA A 78 19.60 39.48 -4.34
C ALA A 78 18.97 39.01 -3.03
N ASN A 79 18.02 39.79 -2.48
CA ASN A 79 17.28 39.43 -1.27
C ASN A 79 16.13 38.46 -1.52
N ILE A 80 15.70 38.26 -2.78
CA ILE A 80 14.61 37.36 -3.14
C ILE A 80 15.14 35.93 -3.26
N ILE A 81 15.24 35.26 -2.12
CA ILE A 81 15.70 33.86 -2.00
C ILE A 81 14.56 32.84 -1.98
N VAL A 82 13.33 33.27 -1.69
CA VAL A 82 12.13 32.44 -1.65
C VAL A 82 11.01 33.18 -2.37
N ILE A 83 10.31 32.48 -3.26
CA ILE A 83 9.06 32.93 -3.87
C ILE A 83 8.01 31.87 -3.57
N ASP A 84 6.95 32.28 -2.89
CA ASP A 84 5.76 31.47 -2.64
C ASP A 84 4.53 32.18 -3.21
N ILE A 85 3.98 31.57 -4.25
CA ILE A 85 2.86 32.06 -5.05
C ILE A 85 1.83 30.94 -5.28
N ASP A 86 1.66 30.05 -4.31
CA ASP A 86 0.70 28.95 -4.40
C ASP A 86 -0.76 29.40 -4.54
N ASN A 87 -1.54 28.64 -5.31
CA ASN A 87 -3.00 28.78 -5.39
C ASN A 87 -3.50 30.20 -5.75
N ASN A 88 -2.80 30.87 -6.68
CA ASN A 88 -3.07 32.27 -7.06
C ASN A 88 -3.63 32.44 -8.48
N ASN A 89 -3.96 31.34 -9.17
CA ASN A 89 -4.41 31.33 -10.57
C ASN A 89 -3.41 31.94 -11.58
N ILE A 90 -2.12 31.97 -11.24
CA ILE A 90 -1.06 32.47 -12.12
C ILE A 90 -0.93 31.57 -13.35
N SER A 91 -0.79 32.17 -14.52
CA SER A 91 -0.73 31.46 -15.81
C SER A 91 0.63 31.57 -16.49
N ASN A 92 1.46 32.53 -16.06
CA ASN A 92 2.76 32.81 -16.67
C ASN A 92 3.76 33.33 -15.63
N LEU A 93 4.93 32.69 -15.54
CA LEU A 93 6.04 33.10 -14.66
C LEU A 93 7.19 33.82 -15.38
N LYS A 94 6.98 34.30 -16.60
CA LYS A 94 7.98 35.16 -17.26
C LYS A 94 8.35 36.33 -16.32
N GLY A 95 9.65 36.55 -16.18
CA GLY A 95 10.26 37.43 -15.18
C GLY A 95 10.92 36.67 -14.04
N ILE A 96 10.58 35.38 -13.83
CA ILE A 96 11.23 34.55 -12.80
C ILE A 96 12.74 34.41 -13.04
N GLU A 97 13.18 34.51 -14.31
CA GLU A 97 14.58 34.41 -14.72
C GLU A 97 15.48 35.51 -14.13
N TYR A 98 14.90 36.62 -13.66
CA TYR A 98 15.64 37.71 -13.02
C TYR A 98 16.08 37.35 -11.59
N PHE A 99 15.38 36.46 -10.90
CA PHE A 99 15.67 36.07 -9.51
C PHE A 99 16.75 34.99 -9.43
N SER A 100 17.98 35.35 -9.82
CA SER A 100 19.12 34.42 -9.88
C SER A 100 19.58 33.87 -8.52
N PHE A 101 19.22 34.53 -7.42
CA PHE A 101 19.50 34.12 -6.04
C PHE A 101 18.42 33.19 -5.44
N LEU A 102 17.34 32.93 -6.18
CA LEU A 102 16.21 32.11 -5.74
C LEU A 102 16.65 30.69 -5.37
N LYS A 103 16.34 30.27 -4.14
CA LYS A 103 16.61 28.94 -3.58
C LYS A 103 15.35 28.08 -3.47
N GLU A 104 14.19 28.70 -3.31
CA GLU A 104 12.91 28.02 -3.20
C GLU A 104 11.86 28.71 -4.07
N LEU A 105 11.17 27.91 -4.87
CA LEU A 105 10.02 28.34 -5.65
C LEU A 105 8.84 27.42 -5.36
N ASN A 106 7.81 27.97 -4.74
CA ASN A 106 6.51 27.35 -4.61
C ASN A 106 5.51 28.04 -5.53
N CYS A 107 5.09 27.35 -6.58
CA CYS A 107 4.11 27.80 -7.55
C CYS A 107 3.00 26.76 -7.80
N ARG A 108 2.71 25.94 -6.79
CA ARG A 108 1.67 24.89 -6.87
C ARG A 108 0.26 25.44 -7.05
N TYR A 109 -0.64 24.61 -7.56
CA TYR A 109 -2.07 24.93 -7.74
C TYR A 109 -2.31 26.22 -8.53
N ASN A 110 -1.57 26.39 -9.62
CA ASN A 110 -1.73 27.49 -10.57
C ASN A 110 -2.14 26.94 -11.95
N ASN A 111 -2.19 27.80 -12.96
CA ASN A 111 -2.59 27.46 -14.33
C ASN A 111 -1.38 27.45 -15.28
N LEU A 112 -0.19 27.08 -14.78
CA LEU A 112 1.04 27.12 -15.56
C LEU A 112 1.07 25.98 -16.59
N THR A 113 1.23 26.33 -17.86
CA THR A 113 1.43 25.36 -18.96
C THR A 113 2.91 25.14 -19.29
N SER A 114 3.76 26.08 -18.87
CA SER A 114 5.21 26.03 -18.98
C SER A 114 5.84 26.86 -17.87
N ILE A 115 7.10 26.55 -17.56
CA ILE A 115 7.94 27.32 -16.64
C ILE A 115 9.39 27.26 -17.14
N ASP A 116 10.06 28.40 -17.22
CA ASP A 116 11.50 28.48 -17.50
C ASP A 116 12.24 28.92 -16.25
N ILE A 117 12.94 27.98 -15.62
CA ILE A 117 13.77 28.21 -14.43
C ILE A 117 15.26 28.01 -14.74
N SER A 118 15.65 28.10 -16.01
CA SER A 118 17.02 27.83 -16.45
C SER A 118 18.06 28.82 -15.86
N LYS A 119 17.61 30.01 -15.44
CA LYS A 119 18.44 31.04 -14.79
C LYS A 119 18.46 30.94 -13.26
N ASN A 120 17.48 30.27 -12.65
CA ASN A 120 17.39 30.08 -11.21
C ASN A 120 18.27 28.90 -10.75
N THR A 121 19.56 28.96 -11.10
CA THR A 121 20.53 27.85 -10.91
C THR A 121 20.84 27.52 -9.45
N ARG A 122 20.46 28.40 -8.52
CA ARG A 122 20.59 28.21 -7.07
C ARG A 122 19.38 27.51 -6.42
N LEU A 123 18.35 27.15 -7.18
CA LEU A 123 17.18 26.43 -6.67
C LEU A 123 17.59 25.11 -5.99
N THR A 124 17.10 24.95 -4.77
CA THR A 124 17.23 23.75 -3.94
C THR A 124 15.87 23.05 -3.73
N HIS A 125 14.78 23.82 -3.81
CA HIS A 125 13.40 23.37 -3.64
C HIS A 125 12.55 23.92 -4.78
N LEU A 126 11.90 23.02 -5.52
CA LEU A 126 10.90 23.38 -6.53
C LEU A 126 9.60 22.64 -6.25
N ILE A 127 8.54 23.39 -5.99
CA ILE A 127 7.19 22.89 -5.74
C ILE A 127 6.28 23.50 -6.81
N CYS A 128 5.92 22.70 -7.81
CA CYS A 128 5.09 23.09 -8.94
C CYS A 128 3.94 22.11 -9.20
N ASP A 129 3.50 21.37 -8.18
CA ASP A 129 2.39 20.42 -8.32
C ASP A 129 1.04 21.09 -8.60
N GLY A 130 0.15 20.37 -9.27
CA GLY A 130 -1.20 20.89 -9.56
C GLY A 130 -1.18 22.05 -10.57
N ASN A 131 -0.43 21.88 -11.65
CA ASN A 131 -0.40 22.79 -12.80
C ASN A 131 -0.69 21.97 -14.08
N ASP A 132 -0.59 22.61 -15.25
CA ASP A 132 -0.80 21.98 -16.55
C ASP A 132 0.50 21.75 -17.33
N LEU A 133 1.64 21.61 -16.64
CA LEU A 133 2.96 21.47 -17.27
C LEU A 133 3.03 20.21 -18.12
N SER A 134 3.33 20.37 -19.41
CA SER A 134 3.58 19.24 -20.33
C SER A 134 5.05 18.85 -20.43
N LYS A 135 5.94 19.77 -20.01
CA LYS A 135 7.39 19.62 -19.96
C LYS A 135 7.93 20.41 -18.77
N LEU A 136 9.03 19.94 -18.21
CA LEU A 136 9.78 20.63 -17.17
C LEU A 136 11.27 20.35 -17.37
N ASP A 137 12.06 21.37 -17.67
CA ASP A 137 13.51 21.27 -17.77
C ASP A 137 14.16 21.77 -16.47
N ILE A 138 14.81 20.85 -15.76
CA ILE A 138 15.53 21.10 -14.51
C ILE A 138 17.04 20.87 -14.65
N SER A 139 17.55 20.76 -15.88
CA SER A 139 18.94 20.40 -16.17
C SER A 139 19.96 21.42 -15.66
N LYS A 140 19.54 22.68 -15.45
CA LYS A 140 20.35 23.77 -14.90
C LYS A 140 20.24 23.88 -13.38
N ASN A 141 19.20 23.33 -12.78
CA ASN A 141 18.92 23.40 -11.35
C ASN A 141 19.61 22.23 -10.61
N THR A 142 20.92 22.11 -10.82
CA THR A 142 21.75 20.98 -10.32
C THR A 142 21.86 20.90 -8.79
N LYS A 143 21.41 21.95 -8.09
CA LYS A 143 21.36 22.04 -6.62
C LYS A 143 20.03 21.58 -6.02
N LEU A 144 19.06 21.14 -6.83
CA LEU A 144 17.79 20.64 -6.34
C LEU A 144 17.99 19.44 -5.40
N THR A 145 17.44 19.59 -4.20
CA THR A 145 17.31 18.55 -3.16
C THR A 145 15.88 18.03 -3.08
N THR A 146 14.90 18.89 -3.38
CA THR A 146 13.48 18.56 -3.37
C THR A 146 12.84 18.99 -4.68
N LEU A 147 12.17 18.04 -5.35
CA LEU A 147 11.31 18.29 -6.50
C LEU A 147 9.91 17.72 -6.23
N VAL A 148 8.92 18.61 -6.22
CA VAL A 148 7.50 18.28 -6.13
C VAL A 148 6.82 18.80 -7.39
N CYS A 149 6.56 17.91 -8.35
CA CYS A 149 5.92 18.26 -9.62
C CYS A 149 4.79 17.29 -9.99
N GLY A 150 4.09 16.77 -8.97
CA GLY A 150 2.91 15.93 -9.15
C GLY A 150 1.73 16.66 -9.78
N ASN A 151 0.69 15.93 -10.17
CA ASN A 151 -0.55 16.45 -10.76
C ASN A 151 -0.29 17.46 -11.89
N ASN A 152 0.45 17.01 -12.90
CA ASN A 152 0.78 17.75 -14.10
C ASN A 152 0.51 16.87 -15.34
N ASN A 153 0.91 17.34 -16.52
CA ASN A 153 0.74 16.60 -17.78
C ASN A 153 2.08 16.04 -18.32
N LEU A 154 3.08 15.82 -17.47
CA LEU A 154 4.42 15.40 -17.88
C LEU A 154 4.40 13.99 -18.49
N THR A 155 5.02 13.83 -19.66
CA THR A 155 5.23 12.53 -20.32
C THR A 155 6.65 12.00 -20.13
N ASN A 156 7.59 12.88 -19.80
CA ASN A 156 8.96 12.56 -19.40
C ASN A 156 9.45 13.58 -18.36
N ILE A 157 10.48 13.20 -17.62
CA ILE A 157 11.27 14.08 -16.77
C ILE A 157 12.70 13.54 -16.73
N ASP A 158 13.70 14.40 -16.94
CA ASP A 158 15.12 14.03 -16.80
C ASP A 158 15.66 14.59 -15.49
N VAL A 159 15.91 13.69 -14.53
CA VAL A 159 16.51 14.00 -13.22
C VAL A 159 18.00 13.68 -13.15
N SER A 160 18.64 13.32 -14.27
CA SER A 160 20.02 12.81 -14.31
C SER A 160 21.09 13.84 -13.88
N LYS A 161 20.76 15.14 -13.92
CA LYS A 161 21.66 16.24 -13.51
C LYS A 161 21.45 16.68 -12.07
N ASN A 162 20.39 16.23 -11.41
CA ASN A 162 20.01 16.63 -10.05
C ASN A 162 20.60 15.61 -9.05
N LEU A 163 21.93 15.55 -8.98
CA LEU A 163 22.68 14.57 -8.18
C LEU A 163 22.47 14.74 -6.66
N GLU A 164 22.00 15.93 -6.26
CA GLU A 164 21.70 16.29 -4.87
C GLU A 164 20.27 15.93 -4.46
N LEU A 165 19.46 15.35 -5.35
CA LEU A 165 18.05 15.08 -5.10
C LEU A 165 17.84 14.03 -4.00
N GLU A 166 17.08 14.41 -2.96
CA GLU A 166 16.71 13.59 -1.81
C GLU A 166 15.23 13.23 -1.83
N VAL A 167 14.37 14.14 -2.32
CA VAL A 167 12.93 13.97 -2.40
C VAL A 167 12.43 14.21 -3.82
N LEU A 168 11.76 13.20 -4.38
CA LEU A 168 11.13 13.28 -5.70
C LEU A 168 9.66 12.85 -5.61
N LEU A 169 8.75 13.82 -5.71
CA LEU A 169 7.28 13.61 -5.72
C LEU A 169 6.73 14.03 -7.09
N ILE A 170 6.30 13.04 -7.87
CA ILE A 170 5.89 13.20 -9.28
C ILE A 170 4.60 12.46 -9.59
N GLU A 171 3.77 12.24 -8.56
CA GLU A 171 2.49 11.54 -8.70
C GLU A 171 1.53 12.20 -9.71
N GLY A 172 0.60 11.45 -10.30
CA GLY A 172 -0.46 12.04 -11.13
C GLY A 172 0.07 12.70 -12.41
N ASN A 173 1.00 12.03 -13.10
CA ASN A 173 1.53 12.45 -14.40
C ASN A 173 1.27 11.36 -15.46
N LYS A 174 1.90 11.45 -16.63
CA LYS A 174 1.72 10.51 -17.76
C LYS A 174 3.04 9.80 -18.10
N LEU A 175 3.94 9.63 -17.13
CA LEU A 175 5.26 9.04 -17.33
C LEU A 175 5.16 7.55 -17.66
N GLU A 176 5.82 7.13 -18.73
CA GLU A 176 6.00 5.70 -19.08
C GLU A 176 7.37 5.16 -18.65
N PHE A 177 8.32 6.05 -18.42
CA PHE A 177 9.68 5.76 -17.98
C PHE A 177 10.15 6.80 -16.96
N LEU A 178 10.94 6.33 -15.99
CA LEU A 178 11.60 7.16 -14.99
C LEU A 178 12.96 6.54 -14.66
N ASP A 179 14.04 7.29 -14.86
CA ASP A 179 15.38 6.89 -14.46
C ASP A 179 15.84 7.70 -13.25
N VAL A 180 16.04 7.02 -12.12
CA VAL A 180 16.55 7.60 -10.87
C VAL A 180 17.95 7.08 -10.51
N THR A 181 18.62 6.41 -11.43
CA THR A 181 19.87 5.68 -11.13
C THR A 181 21.05 6.57 -10.80
N ASN A 182 21.01 7.85 -11.18
CA ASN A 182 22.02 8.86 -10.83
C ASN A 182 21.71 9.59 -9.51
N ASN A 183 20.49 9.47 -8.97
CA ASN A 183 20.05 10.19 -7.77
C ASN A 183 20.34 9.38 -6.51
N LEU A 184 21.63 9.17 -6.24
CA LEU A 184 22.12 8.28 -5.16
C LEU A 184 21.73 8.74 -3.75
N LYS A 185 21.29 9.99 -3.60
CA LYS A 185 20.86 10.60 -2.33
C LYS A 185 19.37 10.46 -2.06
N LEU A 186 18.58 9.89 -2.97
CA LEU A 186 17.14 9.75 -2.79
C LEU A 186 16.78 9.01 -1.49
N VAL A 187 15.96 9.68 -0.69
CA VAL A 187 15.35 9.23 0.56
C VAL A 187 13.88 8.90 0.35
N ALA A 188 13.18 9.70 -0.48
CA ALA A 188 11.78 9.50 -0.80
C ALA A 188 11.51 9.58 -2.31
N LEU A 189 10.85 8.56 -2.84
CA LEU A 189 10.39 8.51 -4.23
C LEU A 189 8.90 8.17 -4.28
N TYR A 190 8.10 9.11 -4.77
CA TYR A 190 6.69 8.92 -5.06
C TYR A 190 6.40 9.20 -6.54
N CYS A 191 6.04 8.15 -7.28
CA CYS A 191 5.65 8.23 -8.69
C CYS A 191 4.30 7.55 -8.94
N THR A 192 3.42 7.61 -7.94
CA THR A 192 2.05 7.10 -7.96
C THR A 192 1.24 7.68 -9.13
N GLU A 193 0.26 6.93 -9.65
CA GLU A 193 -0.64 7.41 -10.73
C GLU A 193 0.14 7.90 -11.96
N ASN A 194 0.96 7.02 -12.53
CA ASN A 194 1.65 7.21 -13.80
C ASN A 194 1.34 6.01 -14.73
N LYS A 195 2.16 5.78 -15.75
CA LYS A 195 2.03 4.65 -16.69
C LYS A 195 3.29 3.77 -16.69
N LEU A 196 4.06 3.78 -15.61
CA LEU A 196 5.35 3.09 -15.51
C LEU A 196 5.15 1.57 -15.61
N ALA A 197 5.86 0.94 -16.54
CA ALA A 197 5.88 -0.53 -16.66
C ALA A 197 7.01 -1.19 -15.84
N ASN A 198 8.01 -0.40 -15.47
CA ASN A 198 9.16 -0.82 -14.67
C ASN A 198 9.69 0.38 -13.87
N ILE A 199 10.36 0.07 -12.75
CA ILE A 199 11.04 1.06 -11.90
C ILE A 199 12.32 0.41 -11.41
N ASN A 200 13.45 1.11 -11.56
CA ASN A 200 14.75 0.64 -11.10
C ASN A 200 15.26 1.52 -9.96
N VAL A 201 15.25 0.99 -8.74
CA VAL A 201 15.74 1.65 -7.52
C VAL A 201 17.05 1.06 -6.98
N SER A 202 17.72 0.22 -7.76
CA SER A 202 18.92 -0.52 -7.32
C SER A 202 20.12 0.38 -6.94
N LYS A 203 20.10 1.65 -7.36
CA LYS A 203 21.14 2.65 -7.07
C LYS A 203 20.75 3.65 -6.00
N ASN A 204 19.63 3.44 -5.30
CA ASN A 204 19.09 4.38 -4.31
C ASN A 204 19.08 3.73 -2.90
N PRO A 205 20.26 3.42 -2.32
CA PRO A 205 20.36 2.66 -1.07
C PRO A 205 19.85 3.43 0.16
N LYS A 206 19.61 4.75 0.03
CA LYS A 206 19.10 5.62 1.09
C LYS A 206 17.58 5.73 1.13
N LEU A 207 16.86 5.06 0.23
CA LEU A 207 15.39 5.11 0.22
C LEU A 207 14.81 4.60 1.53
N LEU A 208 14.07 5.49 2.21
CA LEU A 208 13.20 5.18 3.33
C LEU A 208 11.77 4.97 2.85
N HIS A 209 11.34 5.74 1.85
CA HIS A 209 9.97 5.76 1.36
C HIS A 209 9.91 5.50 -0.15
N LEU A 210 9.18 4.46 -0.54
CA LEU A 210 8.98 4.08 -1.93
C LEU A 210 7.48 3.90 -2.22
N GLY A 211 6.93 4.79 -3.04
CA GLY A 211 5.55 4.73 -3.51
C GLY A 211 5.44 4.79 -5.03
N PHE A 212 4.82 3.78 -5.62
CA PHE A 212 4.56 3.75 -7.07
C PHE A 212 3.20 3.12 -7.40
N SER A 213 2.22 3.32 -6.53
CA SER A 213 0.89 2.74 -6.74
C SER A 213 0.22 3.27 -8.00
N TYR A 214 -0.77 2.55 -8.53
CA TYR A 214 -1.48 2.92 -9.76
C TYR A 214 -0.53 3.13 -10.96
N ASN A 215 0.29 2.11 -11.21
CA ASN A 215 1.14 2.01 -12.40
C ASN A 215 0.87 0.67 -13.11
N ARG A 216 1.80 0.21 -13.95
CA ARG A 216 1.70 -1.05 -14.70
C ARG A 216 2.91 -1.96 -14.42
N VAL A 217 3.51 -1.81 -13.24
CA VAL A 217 4.75 -2.51 -12.87
C VAL A 217 4.47 -4.00 -12.69
N THR A 218 5.28 -4.83 -13.33
CA THR A 218 5.14 -6.30 -13.29
C THR A 218 6.16 -6.99 -12.39
N ASN A 219 7.29 -6.33 -12.12
CA ASN A 219 8.32 -6.79 -11.20
C ASN A 219 9.05 -5.59 -10.57
N ILE A 220 9.55 -5.79 -9.35
CA ILE A 220 10.34 -4.81 -8.62
C ILE A 220 11.44 -5.53 -7.84
N ASP A 221 12.65 -4.97 -7.87
CA ASP A 221 13.79 -5.42 -7.06
C ASP A 221 14.13 -4.33 -6.03
N VAL A 222 13.92 -4.64 -4.75
CA VAL A 222 14.23 -3.77 -3.60
C VAL A 222 15.37 -4.32 -2.73
N THR A 223 16.14 -5.29 -3.24
CA THR A 223 17.23 -5.94 -2.48
C THR A 223 18.33 -4.99 -2.04
N ASN A 224 18.56 -3.92 -2.82
CA ASN A 224 19.58 -2.89 -2.54
C ASN A 224 19.02 -1.69 -1.74
N ASN A 225 17.82 -1.80 -1.18
CA ASN A 225 17.15 -0.71 -0.46
C ASN A 225 16.81 -1.13 0.99
N PRO A 226 17.82 -1.48 1.81
CA PRO A 226 17.60 -2.10 3.12
C PRO A 226 16.95 -1.17 4.15
N LEU A 227 16.92 0.14 3.87
CA LEU A 227 16.39 1.18 4.77
C LEU A 227 14.91 1.50 4.55
N ILE A 228 14.21 0.83 3.61
CA ILE A 228 12.80 1.12 3.36
C ILE A 228 11.96 0.84 4.62
N GLU A 229 11.21 1.85 5.05
CA GLU A 229 10.25 1.84 6.15
C GLU A 229 8.80 1.82 5.63
N VAL A 230 8.54 2.53 4.52
CA VAL A 230 7.23 2.61 3.87
C VAL A 230 7.34 2.14 2.43
N PHE A 231 6.63 1.05 2.10
CA PHE A 231 6.60 0.48 0.76
C PHE A 231 5.16 0.36 0.26
N ASN A 232 4.81 1.20 -0.73
CA ASN A 232 3.49 1.17 -1.38
C ASN A 232 3.61 0.83 -2.89
N CYS A 233 3.16 -0.35 -3.25
CA CYS A 233 3.08 -0.86 -4.62
C CYS A 233 1.64 -1.27 -5.02
N ASP A 234 0.62 -0.72 -4.36
CA ASP A 234 -0.78 -1.00 -4.67
C ASP A 234 -1.14 -0.76 -6.13
N ASN A 235 -2.15 -1.46 -6.67
CA ASN A 235 -2.69 -1.23 -8.01
C ASN A 235 -1.60 -1.28 -9.10
N ASN A 236 -0.94 -2.43 -9.19
CA ASN A 236 0.05 -2.75 -10.22
C ASN A 236 -0.24 -4.15 -10.77
N ASN A 237 0.70 -4.72 -11.52
CA ASN A 237 0.59 -6.03 -12.15
C ASN A 237 1.61 -7.03 -11.56
N LEU A 238 2.02 -6.84 -10.30
CA LEU A 238 3.04 -7.68 -9.65
C LEU A 238 2.52 -9.10 -9.47
N ASN A 239 3.31 -10.09 -9.87
CA ASN A 239 3.05 -11.51 -9.61
C ASN A 239 3.79 -12.01 -8.37
N SER A 240 4.89 -11.36 -8.01
CA SER A 240 5.69 -11.65 -6.82
C SER A 240 6.37 -10.39 -6.32
N VAL A 241 6.71 -10.38 -5.04
CA VAL A 241 7.51 -9.31 -4.42
C VAL A 241 8.32 -9.92 -3.27
N ASP A 242 9.63 -9.69 -3.28
CA ASP A 242 10.53 -10.12 -2.20
C ASP A 242 10.96 -8.90 -1.38
N ILE A 243 10.50 -8.87 -0.13
CA ILE A 243 10.83 -7.83 0.85
C ILE A 243 11.72 -8.35 1.98
N THR A 244 12.30 -9.54 1.85
CA THR A 244 13.05 -10.19 2.93
C THR A 244 14.38 -9.50 3.26
N ASN A 245 14.88 -8.64 2.35
CA ASN A 245 16.07 -7.80 2.55
C ASN A 245 15.73 -6.40 3.11
N ASN A 246 14.48 -6.14 3.47
CA ASN A 246 13.99 -4.83 3.92
C ASN A 246 13.42 -4.94 5.35
N PRO A 247 14.25 -5.29 6.37
CA PRO A 247 13.78 -5.64 7.71
C PRO A 247 13.14 -4.47 8.48
N LEU A 248 13.36 -3.23 8.02
CA LEU A 248 12.85 -2.01 8.64
C LEU A 248 11.44 -1.61 8.18
N ILE A 249 10.82 -2.33 7.23
CA ILE A 249 9.48 -1.99 6.76
C ILE A 249 8.48 -2.02 7.93
N GLU A 250 7.83 -0.88 8.15
CA GLU A 250 6.73 -0.69 9.09
C GLU A 250 5.37 -0.71 8.39
N GLU A 251 5.32 -0.23 7.14
CA GLU A 251 4.10 -0.17 6.34
C GLU A 251 4.32 -0.82 4.97
N PHE A 252 3.58 -1.88 4.69
CA PHE A 252 3.59 -2.57 3.40
C PHE A 252 2.21 -2.60 2.77
N ARG A 253 2.04 -1.88 1.66
CA ARG A 253 0.82 -1.88 0.84
C ARG A 253 1.12 -2.48 -0.53
N CYS A 254 0.47 -3.60 -0.84
CA CYS A 254 0.61 -4.37 -2.09
C CYS A 254 -0.73 -4.87 -2.63
N GLY A 255 -1.84 -4.28 -2.22
CA GLY A 255 -3.18 -4.63 -2.66
C GLY A 255 -3.43 -4.35 -4.14
N ASN A 256 -4.41 -5.04 -4.73
CA ASN A 256 -4.74 -4.95 -6.15
C ASN A 256 -3.53 -5.28 -7.05
N ASN A 257 -2.95 -6.46 -6.83
CA ASN A 257 -1.90 -7.05 -7.66
C ASN A 257 -2.31 -8.50 -7.99
N ASN A 258 -1.38 -9.30 -8.51
CA ASN A 258 -1.59 -10.71 -8.84
C ASN A 258 -0.83 -11.66 -7.90
N LEU A 259 -0.45 -11.21 -6.70
CA LEU A 259 0.40 -11.96 -5.77
C LEU A 259 -0.31 -13.22 -5.28
N ASP A 260 0.33 -14.39 -5.35
CA ASP A 260 -0.18 -15.65 -4.76
C ASP A 260 0.46 -15.99 -3.40
N TYR A 261 1.55 -15.28 -3.07
CA TYR A 261 2.33 -15.47 -1.87
C TYR A 261 3.08 -14.18 -1.49
N ILE A 262 3.19 -13.92 -0.19
CA ILE A 262 4.07 -12.89 0.38
C ILE A 262 4.84 -13.47 1.57
N ASN A 263 6.14 -13.18 1.66
CA ASN A 263 6.97 -13.55 2.81
C ASN A 263 7.28 -12.32 3.66
N VAL A 264 6.61 -12.20 4.80
CA VAL A 264 6.79 -11.08 5.75
C VAL A 264 7.63 -11.46 6.98
N SER A 265 8.25 -12.66 6.97
CA SER A 265 8.92 -13.23 8.16
C SER A 265 10.15 -12.45 8.64
N LYS A 266 10.74 -11.59 7.79
CA LYS A 266 11.90 -10.75 8.12
C LYS A 266 11.53 -9.32 8.50
N ASN A 267 10.29 -8.92 8.25
CA ASN A 267 9.81 -7.55 8.43
C ASN A 267 9.13 -7.44 9.81
N ILE A 268 9.90 -7.72 10.87
CA ILE A 268 9.37 -7.81 12.25
C ILE A 268 8.84 -6.48 12.79
N LYS A 269 9.14 -5.37 12.11
CA LYS A 269 8.68 -4.01 12.40
C LYS A 269 7.34 -3.64 11.76
N LEU A 270 6.72 -4.55 11.00
CA LEU A 270 5.44 -4.31 10.35
C LEU A 270 4.34 -3.96 11.38
N LYS A 271 3.77 -2.77 11.21
CA LYS A 271 2.57 -2.26 11.89
C LYS A 271 1.35 -2.31 10.97
N THR A 272 1.56 -2.16 9.67
CA THR A 272 0.49 -2.19 8.65
C THR A 272 0.83 -3.12 7.51
N ILE A 273 -0.08 -4.05 7.22
CA ILE A 273 -0.07 -4.87 5.99
C ILE A 273 -1.40 -4.66 5.27
N GLU A 274 -1.35 -4.16 4.04
CA GLU A 274 -2.49 -4.10 3.12
C GLU A 274 -2.17 -4.91 1.87
N CYS A 275 -2.71 -6.14 1.80
CA CYS A 275 -2.48 -7.09 0.71
C CYS A 275 -3.80 -7.54 0.04
N ASN A 276 -4.86 -6.74 0.17
CA ASN A 276 -6.19 -7.07 -0.35
C ASN A 276 -6.25 -7.16 -1.88
N ASN A 277 -7.22 -7.89 -2.42
CA ASN A 277 -7.40 -8.10 -3.87
C ASN A 277 -6.12 -8.67 -4.51
N ASN A 278 -5.73 -9.86 -4.07
CA ASN A 278 -4.64 -10.65 -4.61
C ASN A 278 -5.09 -12.13 -4.72
N ASN A 279 -4.17 -13.04 -4.98
CA ASN A 279 -4.40 -14.48 -5.07
C ASN A 279 -3.81 -15.26 -3.87
N ILE A 280 -3.57 -14.59 -2.73
CA ILE A 280 -2.80 -15.16 -1.61
C ILE A 280 -3.59 -16.30 -0.95
N SER A 281 -2.99 -17.49 -0.91
CA SER A 281 -3.64 -18.69 -0.34
C SER A 281 -3.20 -18.97 1.10
N THR A 282 -2.02 -18.48 1.48
CA THR A 282 -1.46 -18.62 2.84
C THR A 282 -0.72 -17.35 3.23
N LEU A 283 -0.88 -16.92 4.48
CA LEU A 283 -0.19 -15.76 5.03
C LEU A 283 0.24 -16.06 6.48
N ASP A 284 1.55 -16.13 6.70
CA ASP A 284 2.14 -16.27 8.04
C ASP A 284 2.61 -14.90 8.54
N ILE A 285 1.96 -14.42 9.59
CA ILE A 285 2.22 -13.14 10.25
C ILE A 285 2.62 -13.32 11.72
N THR A 286 2.96 -14.54 12.14
CA THR A 286 3.18 -14.88 13.55
C THR A 286 4.40 -14.16 14.15
N ASN A 287 5.34 -13.73 13.31
CA ASN A 287 6.52 -12.93 13.71
C ASN A 287 6.25 -11.41 13.72
N ASN A 288 5.14 -10.93 13.17
CA ASN A 288 4.82 -9.51 13.06
C ASN A 288 3.99 -9.06 14.28
N ILE A 289 4.58 -9.19 15.47
CA ILE A 289 3.88 -8.98 16.75
C ILE A 289 3.45 -7.51 16.99
N GLU A 290 4.09 -6.56 16.31
CA GLU A 290 3.77 -5.12 16.36
C GLU A 290 2.60 -4.74 15.41
N LEU A 291 1.99 -5.70 14.70
CA LEU A 291 0.96 -5.45 13.69
C LEU A 291 -0.32 -4.87 14.31
N THR A 292 -0.69 -3.66 13.91
CA THR A 292 -1.91 -2.97 14.33
C THR A 292 -3.02 -3.01 13.26
N THR A 293 -2.63 -3.07 11.99
CA THR A 293 -3.57 -3.06 10.85
C THR A 293 -3.24 -4.19 9.88
N LEU A 294 -4.24 -5.04 9.63
CA LEU A 294 -4.18 -6.06 8.60
C LEU A 294 -5.39 -5.96 7.68
N ASN A 295 -5.14 -5.74 6.39
CA ASN A 295 -6.14 -5.88 5.34
C ASN A 295 -5.70 -6.96 4.35
N CYS A 296 -6.28 -8.15 4.47
CA CYS A 296 -6.08 -9.28 3.56
C CYS A 296 -7.36 -9.67 2.82
N SER A 297 -8.34 -8.75 2.73
CA SER A 297 -9.61 -8.97 2.04
C SER A 297 -9.45 -9.40 0.58
N SER A 298 -10.40 -10.14 0.03
CA SER A 298 -10.43 -10.57 -1.37
C SER A 298 -9.15 -11.31 -1.77
N ASN A 299 -8.88 -12.42 -1.08
CA ASN A 299 -7.77 -13.33 -1.33
C ASN A 299 -8.31 -14.78 -1.38
N LYS A 300 -7.41 -15.76 -1.31
CA LYS A 300 -7.73 -17.20 -1.29
C LYS A 300 -7.43 -17.85 0.05
N LEU A 301 -7.40 -17.08 1.15
CA LEU A 301 -7.04 -17.60 2.47
C LEU A 301 -8.10 -18.57 2.98
N CYS A 302 -7.69 -19.79 3.32
CA CYS A 302 -8.56 -20.77 3.98
C CYS A 302 -8.43 -20.75 5.52
N ASN A 303 -7.35 -20.16 6.01
CA ASN A 303 -7.07 -19.97 7.44
C ASN A 303 -6.12 -18.80 7.61
N ILE A 304 -6.11 -18.24 8.82
CA ILE A 304 -5.13 -17.24 9.24
C ILE A 304 -4.99 -17.31 10.76
N ASP A 305 -3.75 -17.33 11.25
CA ASP A 305 -3.44 -17.26 12.68
C ASP A 305 -3.04 -15.83 13.03
N VAL A 306 -3.91 -15.17 13.79
CA VAL A 306 -3.69 -13.79 14.29
C VAL A 306 -3.43 -13.76 15.81
N THR A 307 -3.25 -14.92 16.44
CA THR A 307 -3.21 -15.04 17.91
C THR A 307 -1.97 -14.43 18.56
N LYS A 308 -0.93 -14.16 17.76
CA LYS A 308 0.31 -13.48 18.17
C LYS A 308 0.28 -11.97 17.94
N ASN A 309 -0.66 -11.46 17.15
CA ASN A 309 -0.76 -10.05 16.79
C ASN A 309 -1.67 -9.31 17.78
N THR A 310 -1.28 -9.30 19.05
CA THR A 310 -2.10 -8.78 20.17
C THR A 310 -2.37 -7.28 20.07
N GLU A 311 -1.57 -6.55 19.29
CA GLU A 311 -1.73 -5.12 19.02
C GLU A 311 -2.72 -4.80 17.90
N LEU A 312 -3.34 -5.80 17.24
CA LEU A 312 -4.30 -5.57 16.16
C LEU A 312 -5.49 -4.71 16.63
N VAL A 313 -5.67 -3.58 15.95
CA VAL A 313 -6.80 -2.65 16.09
C VAL A 313 -7.79 -2.80 14.93
N SER A 314 -7.27 -3.06 13.72
CA SER A 314 -8.06 -3.21 12.50
C SER A 314 -7.71 -4.51 11.78
N PHE A 315 -8.70 -5.38 11.56
CA PHE A 315 -8.56 -6.62 10.81
C PHE A 315 -9.66 -6.76 9.76
N LEU A 316 -9.29 -6.62 8.48
CA LEU A 316 -10.17 -6.74 7.33
C LEU A 316 -9.76 -7.99 6.55
N CYS A 317 -10.58 -9.03 6.58
CA CYS A 317 -10.33 -10.30 5.90
C CYS A 317 -11.53 -10.78 5.07
N SER A 318 -12.46 -9.88 4.73
CA SER A 318 -13.63 -10.17 3.91
C SER A 318 -13.29 -10.87 2.59
N ASN A 319 -14.24 -11.60 2.00
CA ASN A 319 -14.10 -12.30 0.72
C ASN A 319 -12.88 -13.24 0.68
N ASN A 320 -12.74 -14.09 1.70
CA ASN A 320 -11.78 -15.19 1.75
C ASN A 320 -12.52 -16.52 1.97
N PHE A 321 -11.80 -17.63 2.03
CA PHE A 321 -12.35 -18.98 2.27
C PHE A 321 -12.16 -19.44 3.72
N ILE A 322 -12.05 -18.50 4.66
CA ILE A 322 -11.80 -18.79 6.08
C ILE A 322 -13.04 -19.43 6.72
N ASN A 323 -12.88 -20.65 7.23
CA ASN A 323 -13.97 -21.38 7.89
C ASN A 323 -14.04 -21.20 9.41
N TYR A 324 -13.00 -20.69 10.02
CA TYR A 324 -12.97 -20.43 11.45
C TYR A 324 -11.95 -19.37 11.78
N LEU A 325 -12.19 -18.63 12.87
CA LEU A 325 -11.32 -17.54 13.25
C LEU A 325 -11.22 -17.42 14.78
N ASN A 326 -9.99 -17.40 15.29
CA ASN A 326 -9.71 -17.21 16.71
C ASN A 326 -9.09 -15.84 16.94
N LEU A 327 -9.85 -14.94 17.54
CA LEU A 327 -9.51 -13.56 17.87
C LEU A 327 -9.38 -13.32 19.39
N SER A 328 -9.36 -14.39 20.20
CA SER A 328 -9.43 -14.28 21.67
C SER A 328 -8.29 -13.49 22.31
N ASN A 329 -7.13 -13.37 21.63
CA ASN A 329 -5.99 -12.59 22.09
C ASN A 329 -5.95 -11.15 21.54
N ASN A 330 -6.80 -10.81 20.57
CA ASN A 330 -6.79 -9.51 19.89
C ASN A 330 -7.70 -8.52 20.62
N LEU A 331 -7.38 -8.22 21.88
CA LEU A 331 -8.25 -7.47 22.79
C LEU A 331 -8.42 -5.99 22.42
N ARG A 332 -7.52 -5.44 21.59
CA ARG A 332 -7.59 -4.06 21.06
C ARG A 332 -8.40 -3.93 19.77
N LEU A 333 -8.81 -5.05 19.17
CA LEU A 333 -9.49 -5.07 17.89
C LEU A 333 -10.84 -4.35 18.02
N SER A 334 -11.01 -3.27 17.26
CA SER A 334 -12.24 -2.46 17.23
C SER A 334 -12.88 -2.39 15.85
N ASN A 335 -12.09 -2.65 14.79
CA ASN A 335 -12.56 -2.70 13.42
C ASN A 335 -12.34 -4.11 12.84
N LEU A 336 -13.43 -4.86 12.67
CA LEU A 336 -13.42 -6.21 12.10
C LEU A 336 -14.33 -6.27 10.88
N ASN A 337 -13.81 -6.75 9.75
CA ASN A 337 -14.62 -7.09 8.59
C ASN A 337 -14.33 -8.52 8.12
N VAL A 338 -15.35 -9.36 8.22
CA VAL A 338 -15.33 -10.79 7.84
C VAL A 338 -16.36 -11.13 6.77
N ASP A 339 -16.97 -10.12 6.13
CA ASP A 339 -18.04 -10.30 5.15
C ASP A 339 -17.60 -11.25 4.04
N GLY A 340 -18.48 -12.16 3.61
CA GLY A 340 -18.15 -13.12 2.55
C GLY A 340 -17.14 -14.21 2.94
N CYS A 341 -16.73 -14.31 4.22
CA CYS A 341 -16.03 -15.50 4.72
C CYS A 341 -17.05 -16.60 5.10
N PRO A 342 -16.85 -17.86 4.68
CA PRO A 342 -17.70 -18.98 5.06
C PRO A 342 -17.39 -19.49 6.49
N LEU A 343 -17.47 -18.58 7.47
CA LEU A 343 -17.14 -18.85 8.88
C LEU A 343 -18.18 -19.78 9.51
N LEU A 344 -17.71 -20.90 10.06
CA LEU A 344 -18.51 -21.86 10.80
C LEU A 344 -18.54 -21.56 12.30
N TRP A 345 -17.55 -20.83 12.79
CA TRP A 345 -17.49 -20.25 14.13
C TRP A 345 -16.42 -19.15 14.19
N ILE A 346 -16.53 -18.27 15.19
CA ILE A 346 -15.58 -17.20 15.48
C ILE A 346 -15.45 -17.00 16.99
N ASN A 347 -14.23 -16.92 17.50
CA ASN A 347 -13.97 -16.71 18.93
C ASN A 347 -13.40 -15.31 19.15
N VAL A 348 -14.20 -14.38 19.68
CA VAL A 348 -13.76 -13.01 20.01
C VAL A 348 -13.28 -12.87 21.45
N GLY A 349 -13.40 -13.93 22.26
CA GLY A 349 -12.92 -13.97 23.63
C GLY A 349 -13.43 -12.81 24.47
N ASN A 350 -12.55 -12.22 25.28
CA ASN A 350 -12.91 -11.11 26.19
C ASN A 350 -12.76 -9.72 25.56
N ASN A 351 -12.64 -9.59 24.24
CA ASN A 351 -12.54 -8.29 23.57
C ASN A 351 -13.73 -7.37 23.93
N THR A 352 -13.45 -6.18 24.45
CA THR A 352 -14.44 -5.14 24.81
C THR A 352 -14.46 -3.96 23.84
N SER A 353 -13.50 -3.90 22.91
CA SER A 353 -13.34 -2.81 21.95
C SER A 353 -14.16 -3.01 20.67
N LEU A 354 -14.60 -4.23 20.40
CA LEU A 354 -15.49 -4.58 19.30
C LEU A 354 -16.94 -4.39 19.78
N GLU A 355 -17.51 -3.20 19.57
CA GLU A 355 -18.85 -2.86 20.06
C GLU A 355 -19.97 -3.23 19.07
N SER A 356 -19.67 -3.19 17.78
CA SER A 356 -20.65 -3.41 16.70
C SER A 356 -21.16 -4.86 16.68
N LYS A 357 -22.47 -5.04 16.53
CA LYS A 357 -23.05 -6.36 16.29
C LYS A 357 -22.62 -6.89 14.92
N ILE A 358 -22.15 -8.13 14.88
CA ILE A 358 -21.76 -8.81 13.63
C ILE A 358 -22.60 -10.08 13.51
N ASP A 359 -23.43 -10.16 12.47
CA ASP A 359 -24.23 -11.34 12.17
C ASP A 359 -23.77 -11.93 10.84
N ILE A 360 -23.33 -13.20 10.88
CA ILE A 360 -22.80 -13.93 9.71
C ILE A 360 -23.78 -15.06 9.38
N GLN A 361 -24.02 -15.27 8.10
CA GLN A 361 -24.76 -16.41 7.58
C GLN A 361 -23.86 -17.21 6.65
N THR A 362 -23.81 -18.52 6.83
CA THR A 362 -23.05 -19.39 5.94
C THR A 362 -23.72 -20.75 5.77
N GLU A 363 -23.28 -21.48 4.76
CA GLU A 363 -23.72 -22.84 4.50
C GLU A 363 -22.52 -23.76 4.36
N LYS A 364 -22.69 -25.01 4.77
CA LYS A 364 -21.70 -26.06 4.57
C LYS A 364 -22.39 -27.38 4.31
N THR A 365 -21.92 -28.11 3.30
CA THR A 365 -22.35 -29.49 3.10
C THR A 365 -21.51 -30.44 3.94
N ILE A 366 -22.16 -31.37 4.62
CA ILE A 366 -21.52 -32.45 5.36
C ILE A 366 -22.10 -33.81 4.93
N ASP A 367 -21.24 -34.81 4.93
CA ASP A 367 -21.65 -36.19 4.69
C ASP A 367 -22.09 -36.85 6.00
N ILE A 368 -23.22 -37.53 5.96
CA ILE A 368 -23.76 -38.31 7.08
C ILE A 368 -24.13 -39.72 6.61
N THR A 369 -23.97 -40.72 7.48
CA THR A 369 -24.36 -42.11 7.18
C THR A 369 -25.68 -42.52 7.83
N LYS A 370 -26.11 -41.76 8.84
CA LYS A 370 -27.31 -41.99 9.66
C LYS A 370 -27.85 -40.63 10.10
N ASN A 371 -28.99 -40.63 10.79
CA ASN A 371 -29.60 -39.44 11.38
C ASN A 371 -28.83 -38.85 12.57
N LYS A 372 -27.56 -39.20 12.79
CA LYS A 372 -26.71 -38.66 13.86
C LYS A 372 -25.32 -38.38 13.33
N PHE A 373 -24.72 -37.28 13.77
CA PHE A 373 -23.32 -36.95 13.50
C PHE A 373 -22.67 -36.20 14.67
N ASP A 374 -21.35 -36.29 14.77
CA ASP A 374 -20.53 -35.58 15.76
C ASP A 374 -20.12 -34.21 15.19
N LEU A 375 -20.63 -33.14 15.80
CA LEU A 375 -20.43 -31.77 15.33
C LEU A 375 -18.95 -31.34 15.42
N THR A 376 -18.22 -31.82 16.42
CA THR A 376 -16.79 -31.50 16.60
C THR A 376 -15.90 -32.15 15.55
N LYS A 377 -16.34 -33.27 14.98
CA LYS A 377 -15.69 -33.92 13.83
C LYS A 377 -16.05 -33.24 12.51
N ALA A 378 -17.29 -32.78 12.37
CA ALA A 378 -17.75 -32.07 11.18
C ALA A 378 -17.19 -30.64 11.06
N ILE A 379 -17.01 -29.98 12.20
CA ILE A 379 -16.58 -28.58 12.30
C ILE A 379 -15.37 -28.50 13.26
N LYS A 380 -14.17 -28.43 12.68
CA LYS A 380 -12.91 -28.40 13.42
C LYS A 380 -12.89 -27.25 14.43
N GLY A 381 -12.57 -27.54 15.69
CA GLY A 381 -12.29 -26.55 16.73
C GLY A 381 -13.50 -25.80 17.29
N ILE A 382 -14.73 -26.19 16.91
CA ILE A 382 -15.94 -25.54 17.41
C ILE A 382 -16.11 -25.73 18.92
N ASP A 383 -16.45 -24.65 19.63
CA ASP A 383 -16.86 -24.70 21.03
C ASP A 383 -18.35 -25.03 21.12
N ILE A 384 -18.64 -26.28 21.48
CA ILE A 384 -20.00 -26.81 21.62
C ILE A 384 -20.83 -26.04 22.64
N SER A 385 -20.22 -25.44 23.68
CA SER A 385 -20.94 -24.69 24.70
C SER A 385 -21.59 -23.41 24.17
N LYS A 386 -21.14 -22.94 23.00
CA LYS A 386 -21.65 -21.74 22.31
C LYS A 386 -22.60 -22.06 21.16
N VAL A 387 -22.92 -23.35 20.94
CA VAL A 387 -23.78 -23.81 19.84
C VAL A 387 -25.21 -24.04 20.31
N ILE A 388 -26.17 -23.50 19.57
CA ILE A 388 -27.59 -23.76 19.73
C ILE A 388 -28.12 -24.29 18.39
N ILE A 389 -28.70 -25.50 18.37
CA ILE A 389 -29.44 -25.97 17.19
C ILE A 389 -30.78 -25.23 17.15
N ILE A 390 -30.99 -24.44 16.10
CA ILE A 390 -32.21 -23.64 15.92
C ILE A 390 -33.19 -24.29 14.95
N SER A 391 -32.76 -25.30 14.15
CA SER A 391 -33.65 -26.05 13.26
C SER A 391 -33.17 -27.48 12.98
N ASN A 392 -34.13 -28.38 12.81
CA ASN A 392 -34.00 -29.77 12.31
C ASN A 392 -33.09 -30.72 13.12
N GLY A 393 -32.93 -30.52 14.43
CA GLY A 393 -32.26 -31.51 15.27
C GLY A 393 -32.10 -31.07 16.71
N ILE A 394 -31.40 -31.90 17.48
CA ILE A 394 -31.06 -31.64 18.89
C ILE A 394 -29.58 -31.97 19.08
N LEU A 395 -28.84 -31.06 19.72
CA LEU A 395 -27.46 -31.28 20.13
C LEU A 395 -27.43 -31.77 21.58
N LYS A 396 -26.79 -32.92 21.81
CA LYS A 396 -26.48 -33.43 23.15
C LYS A 396 -25.01 -33.80 23.20
N GLU A 397 -24.27 -33.21 24.15
CA GLU A 397 -22.80 -33.25 24.15
C GLU A 397 -22.28 -32.79 22.79
N ASN A 398 -21.54 -33.62 22.06
CA ASN A 398 -21.05 -33.31 20.72
C ASN A 398 -21.95 -33.83 19.58
N THR A 399 -23.01 -34.58 19.89
CA THR A 399 -23.78 -35.33 18.89
C THR A 399 -25.06 -34.58 18.52
N VAL A 400 -25.22 -34.29 17.23
CA VAL A 400 -26.47 -33.81 16.65
C VAL A 400 -27.31 -35.00 16.22
N THR A 401 -28.53 -35.10 16.75
CA THR A 401 -29.57 -36.00 16.25
C THR A 401 -30.49 -35.23 15.32
N VAL A 402 -30.54 -35.64 14.06
CA VAL A 402 -31.31 -34.99 12.98
C VAL A 402 -32.73 -35.55 12.95
N ASN A 403 -33.73 -34.67 12.86
CA ASN A 403 -35.14 -35.07 12.80
C ASN A 403 -35.53 -35.57 11.40
N ASP A 404 -35.13 -34.86 10.35
CA ASP A 404 -35.37 -35.18 8.95
C ASP A 404 -34.06 -35.04 8.16
N VAL A 405 -33.48 -36.17 7.74
CA VAL A 405 -32.19 -36.21 7.04
C VAL A 405 -32.23 -35.60 5.63
N THR A 406 -33.43 -35.28 5.12
CA THR A 406 -33.60 -34.61 3.81
C THR A 406 -33.59 -33.09 3.91
N LYS A 407 -33.62 -32.54 5.13
CA LYS A 407 -33.59 -31.09 5.40
C LYS A 407 -32.26 -30.69 6.04
N PRO A 408 -31.81 -29.44 5.86
CA PRO A 408 -30.59 -28.98 6.53
C PRO A 408 -30.79 -28.87 8.04
N VAL A 409 -29.70 -29.02 8.79
CA VAL A 409 -29.63 -28.62 10.20
C VAL A 409 -29.15 -27.18 10.27
N VAL A 410 -29.80 -26.34 11.07
CA VAL A 410 -29.34 -24.95 11.27
C VAL A 410 -28.90 -24.78 12.71
N TYR A 411 -27.68 -24.28 12.91
CA TYR A 411 -27.18 -23.91 14.23
C TYR A 411 -26.81 -22.43 14.29
N LEU A 412 -26.98 -21.85 15.46
CA LEU A 412 -26.45 -20.54 15.84
C LEU A 412 -25.24 -20.77 16.74
N TYR A 413 -24.12 -20.16 16.39
CA TYR A 413 -22.95 -20.02 17.24
C TYR A 413 -22.86 -18.56 17.68
N SER A 414 -22.88 -18.30 18.98
CA SER A 414 -22.86 -16.94 19.52
C SER A 414 -21.64 -16.74 20.44
N ASP A 415 -20.87 -15.69 20.17
CA ASP A 415 -19.80 -15.23 21.04
C ASP A 415 -19.87 -13.71 21.20
N LYS A 416 -20.34 -13.27 22.37
CA LYS A 416 -20.66 -11.87 22.67
C LYS A 416 -21.60 -11.25 21.63
N ASN A 417 -21.13 -10.22 20.94
CA ASN A 417 -21.82 -9.44 19.91
C ASN A 417 -21.66 -10.03 18.50
N VAL A 418 -21.00 -11.18 18.36
CA VAL A 418 -20.81 -11.86 17.09
C VAL A 418 -21.62 -13.15 17.03
N ASN A 419 -22.49 -13.26 16.04
CA ASN A 419 -23.33 -14.42 15.79
C ASN A 419 -23.01 -15.02 14.43
N VAL A 420 -22.94 -16.35 14.36
CA VAL A 420 -22.77 -17.11 13.13
C VAL A 420 -23.94 -18.09 13.02
N THR A 421 -24.81 -17.88 12.04
CA THR A 421 -25.87 -18.83 11.69
C THR A 421 -25.38 -19.72 10.55
N VAL A 422 -25.33 -21.02 10.79
CA VAL A 422 -24.80 -22.00 9.84
C VAL A 422 -25.89 -22.97 9.42
N THR A 423 -26.13 -23.04 8.11
CA THR A 423 -26.97 -24.07 7.47
C THR A 423 -26.09 -25.25 7.06
N LEU A 424 -26.24 -26.38 7.74
CA LEU A 424 -25.60 -27.64 7.40
C LEU A 424 -26.46 -28.42 6.41
N ASN A 425 -26.07 -28.39 5.14
CA ASN A 425 -26.68 -29.20 4.10
C ASN A 425 -26.21 -30.66 4.27
N LEU A 426 -27.15 -31.59 4.36
CA LEU A 426 -26.85 -32.99 4.69
C LEU A 426 -26.81 -33.84 3.42
N ASN A 427 -25.68 -34.50 3.17
CA ASN A 427 -25.55 -35.49 2.12
C ASN A 427 -25.57 -36.90 2.74
N LEU A 428 -26.66 -37.64 2.55
CA LEU A 428 -26.81 -38.98 3.09
C LEU A 428 -26.07 -39.98 2.20
N ILE A 429 -24.91 -40.45 2.69
CA ILE A 429 -24.15 -41.50 2.01
C ILE A 429 -24.63 -42.85 2.55
N ASN A 430 -25.25 -43.65 1.67
CA ASN A 430 -25.54 -45.04 1.97
C ASN A 430 -24.20 -45.75 2.20
N SER A 431 -23.99 -46.31 3.40
CA SER A 431 -22.86 -47.19 3.65
C SER A 431 -23.05 -48.48 2.85
N ILE A 432 -22.78 -48.44 1.55
CA ILE A 432 -22.61 -49.66 0.76
C ILE A 432 -21.26 -50.21 1.19
N SER A 433 -21.30 -51.28 1.98
CA SER A 433 -20.20 -52.21 2.15
C SER A 433 -19.82 -52.76 0.77
N ASN A 434 -18.86 -52.14 0.10
CA ASN A 434 -18.35 -52.60 -1.19
C ASN A 434 -17.09 -53.48 -1.06
N ASP A 435 -17.05 -54.35 -0.04
CA ASP A 435 -16.09 -55.46 -0.02
C ASP A 435 -16.47 -56.58 -1.01
N ASN A 436 -17.67 -56.56 -1.59
CA ASN A 436 -18.14 -57.61 -2.53
C ASN A 436 -18.28 -57.19 -4.00
N GLU A 437 -18.13 -55.91 -4.36
CA GLU A 437 -18.06 -55.48 -5.77
C GLU A 437 -16.65 -55.13 -6.26
N ILE A 438 -15.71 -54.82 -5.36
CA ILE A 438 -14.29 -54.62 -5.72
C ILE A 438 -13.65 -55.95 -6.15
N SER A 439 -14.11 -57.10 -5.65
CA SER A 439 -13.56 -58.42 -6.04
C SER A 439 -13.96 -58.88 -7.45
N LYS A 440 -14.96 -58.25 -8.09
CA LYS A 440 -15.36 -58.53 -9.48
C LYS A 440 -14.96 -57.44 -10.48
N ALA A 441 -14.69 -56.20 -10.05
CA ALA A 441 -14.25 -55.12 -10.93
C ALA A 441 -12.72 -55.00 -11.09
N VAL A 442 -11.91 -55.71 -10.28
CA VAL A 442 -10.43 -55.63 -10.33
C VAL A 442 -9.78 -56.51 -11.44
N LYS A 443 -10.56 -57.13 -12.34
CA LYS A 443 -9.99 -57.95 -13.43
C LYS A 443 -9.91 -57.30 -14.83
N THR A 444 -10.37 -56.07 -15.04
CA THR A 444 -10.18 -55.40 -16.34
C THR A 444 -10.14 -53.88 -16.21
N SER A 445 -9.14 -53.27 -16.86
CA SER A 445 -8.88 -51.84 -17.10
C SER A 445 -8.09 -51.03 -16.04
N ASP A 446 -6.78 -50.97 -16.27
CA ASP A 446 -5.83 -49.85 -16.11
C ASP A 446 -5.75 -49.08 -14.77
N GLN A 447 -4.81 -49.55 -13.96
CA GLN A 447 -4.09 -48.77 -12.96
C GLN A 447 -3.33 -47.60 -13.61
N LYS A 448 -3.91 -46.38 -13.66
CA LYS A 448 -3.12 -45.13 -13.66
C LYS A 448 -3.83 -43.82 -13.30
N SER A 449 -5.14 -43.78 -13.06
CA SER A 449 -5.86 -42.49 -12.93
C SER A 449 -6.51 -42.17 -11.57
N ILE A 450 -6.46 -43.06 -10.56
CA ILE A 450 -7.21 -42.85 -9.29
C ILE A 450 -6.32 -42.44 -8.09
N LYS A 451 -5.02 -42.21 -8.28
CA LYS A 451 -4.11 -41.70 -7.23
C LYS A 451 -3.86 -40.19 -7.25
N LEU A 452 -4.64 -39.39 -7.99
CA LEU A 452 -4.35 -37.95 -8.17
C LEU A 452 -5.29 -36.99 -7.42
N TRP A 453 -6.39 -37.43 -6.81
CA TRP A 453 -7.38 -36.51 -6.21
C TRP A 453 -7.49 -36.56 -4.67
N SER A 454 -6.75 -37.44 -3.99
CA SER A 454 -6.68 -37.47 -2.51
C SER A 454 -5.31 -37.08 -1.93
N ALA A 455 -4.34 -36.70 -2.79
CA ALA A 455 -3.02 -36.20 -2.37
C ALA A 455 -2.87 -34.67 -2.46
N MET A 456 -3.81 -33.96 -3.09
CA MET A 456 -3.68 -32.50 -3.35
C MET A 456 -4.15 -31.58 -2.22
N CYS A 457 -4.77 -32.09 -1.14
CA CYS A 457 -5.19 -31.27 0.00
C CYS A 457 -4.41 -31.54 1.31
N ILE A 458 -3.44 -32.46 1.30
CA ILE A 458 -2.60 -32.77 2.48
C ILE A 458 -1.09 -32.50 2.18
N GLY A 459 -0.71 -32.23 0.92
CA GLY A 459 0.67 -32.01 0.51
C GLY A 459 1.21 -30.57 0.62
N MET A 460 0.37 -29.54 0.79
CA MET A 460 0.83 -28.13 0.83
C MET A 460 1.26 -27.63 2.22
N GLY A 461 1.23 -28.48 3.25
CA GLY A 461 1.75 -28.17 4.60
C GLY A 461 3.19 -28.64 4.85
N LEU A 462 3.85 -29.25 3.87
CA LEU A 462 5.19 -29.85 4.03
C LEU A 462 6.23 -29.36 3.00
N LEU A 463 5.90 -28.35 2.20
CA LEU A 463 6.83 -27.73 1.25
C LEU A 463 7.60 -26.52 1.85
N ILE A 464 8.04 -26.63 3.11
CA ILE A 464 8.91 -25.62 3.75
C ILE A 464 10.40 -26.04 3.76
N LEU A 465 10.78 -27.19 3.18
CA LEU A 465 12.16 -27.69 3.26
C LEU A 465 12.93 -27.95 1.96
N ILE A 466 12.41 -27.61 0.77
CA ILE A 466 13.17 -27.79 -0.49
C ILE A 466 13.03 -26.59 -1.44
N VAL A 467 13.53 -25.42 -1.04
CA VAL A 467 13.97 -24.36 -1.99
C VAL A 467 15.39 -23.84 -1.65
N LYS A 468 16.07 -24.40 -0.65
CA LYS A 468 17.51 -24.13 -0.41
C LYS A 468 18.39 -25.20 -1.04
N LYS A 469 18.60 -25.13 -2.36
CA LYS A 469 19.84 -25.50 -3.07
C LYS A 469 19.58 -25.56 -4.57
N LYS A 470 19.93 -24.49 -5.28
CA LYS A 470 20.64 -24.51 -6.57
C LYS A 470 20.83 -23.07 -7.03
N HIS A 471 21.95 -22.48 -6.63
CA HIS A 471 22.79 -21.62 -7.49
C HIS A 471 24.09 -21.29 -6.76
N LYS A 472 25.04 -22.23 -6.88
CA LYS A 472 26.51 -22.14 -6.77
C LYS A 472 26.98 -23.54 -7.21
N ILE A 473 27.88 -23.80 -8.17
CA ILE A 473 28.90 -23.07 -8.95
C ILE A 473 29.25 -23.98 -10.16
N GLY A 474 29.78 -23.41 -11.25
CA GLY A 474 30.75 -24.03 -12.15
C GLY A 474 30.41 -23.81 -13.63
N ILE A 475 31.25 -23.26 -14.51
CA ILE A 475 32.66 -22.80 -14.51
C ILE A 475 32.70 -21.55 -15.39
#